data_AF-A0A427XDQ7-F1
#
_entry.id   AF-A0A427XDQ7-F1
#
_cell.length_a   1.000
_cell.length_b   1.000
_cell.length_c   1.000
_cell.angle_alpha   90.00
_cell.angle_beta   90.00
_cell.angle_gamma   90.00
#
_symmetry.space_group_name_H-M   'P 1'
#
loop_
_entity.id
_entity.type
_entity.pdbx_description
1 polymer ?
#
loop_
_entity_poly.entity_id
_entity_poly.type
_entity_poly.pdbx_seq_one_letter_code
_entity_poly.pdbx_strand_id
1 'polypeptide(L)'
;MFINFAILAAVAATSAMARPTIRENVGASGVQPVQWQITAPDGSLKCLDVKDGALENGTPVQLWDCIDGNTNQIWTKSITSGIGPIELKGTPFCLDAGDNPGDQSQLRIWDCYSGLPQQQFKVQGDTLQVADKNLCVDVPVVSIYEDGTSMQVFTCFANNDQQKWTPKVVGPTYWPARGGD
;
A
#
# COMPACT_ATOMS: atom_id res chain seq x y z
N MET A 1 50.09 -64.67 -4.86
CA MET A 1 49.04 -65.56 -5.36
C MET A 1 47.70 -65.08 -4.78
N PHE A 2 46.93 -64.41 -5.64
CA PHE A 2 45.49 -64.11 -5.63
C PHE A 2 44.75 -63.60 -4.35
N ILE A 3 44.36 -62.31 -4.41
CA ILE A 3 43.01 -61.68 -4.22
C ILE A 3 41.99 -62.34 -3.25
N ASN A 4 41.33 -61.62 -2.32
CA ASN A 4 40.20 -60.74 -2.65
C ASN A 4 39.80 -59.83 -1.45
N PHE A 5 39.81 -58.51 -1.64
CA PHE A 5 39.05 -57.57 -0.82
C PHE A 5 37.68 -57.38 -1.48
N ALA A 6 36.61 -57.82 -0.84
CA ALA A 6 35.26 -57.51 -1.29
C ALA A 6 34.96 -56.03 -1.03
N ILE A 7 34.84 -55.27 -2.12
CA ILE A 7 34.44 -53.87 -2.16
C ILE A 7 32.93 -53.82 -1.87
N LEU A 8 32.54 -53.16 -0.77
CA LEU A 8 31.14 -52.77 -0.56
C LEU A 8 30.88 -51.55 -1.46
N ALA A 9 30.12 -51.75 -2.54
CA ALA A 9 29.68 -50.65 -3.39
C ALA A 9 28.62 -49.83 -2.65
N ALA A 10 29.00 -48.65 -2.14
CA ALA A 10 28.04 -47.63 -1.77
C ALA A 10 27.55 -46.95 -3.07
N VAL A 11 26.26 -47.11 -3.37
CA VAL A 11 25.62 -46.35 -4.45
C VAL A 11 25.56 -44.89 -3.99
N ALA A 12 26.40 -44.04 -4.56
CA ALA A 12 26.27 -42.60 -4.39
C ALA A 12 25.00 -42.13 -5.11
N ALA A 13 23.94 -41.86 -4.35
CA ALA A 13 22.84 -41.07 -4.88
C ALA A 13 23.39 -39.67 -5.18
N THR A 14 23.56 -39.35 -6.46
CA THR A 14 23.82 -37.97 -6.88
C THR A 14 22.57 -37.16 -6.53
N SER A 15 22.62 -36.46 -5.40
CA SER A 15 21.65 -35.41 -5.11
C SER A 15 21.86 -34.33 -6.16
N ALA A 16 21.01 -34.32 -7.19
CA ALA A 16 20.85 -33.15 -8.03
C ALA A 16 20.36 -32.04 -7.11
N MET A 17 21.22 -31.07 -6.78
CA MET A 17 20.75 -29.83 -6.19
C MET A 17 19.79 -29.21 -7.21
N ALA A 18 18.49 -29.29 -6.94
CA ALA A 18 17.52 -28.50 -7.66
C ALA A 18 17.95 -27.03 -7.50
N ARG A 19 18.22 -26.35 -8.61
CA ARG A 19 18.37 -24.89 -8.64
C ARG A 19 17.15 -24.30 -7.92
N PRO A 20 17.31 -23.44 -6.91
CA PRO A 20 16.15 -22.76 -6.34
C PRO A 20 15.60 -21.87 -7.46
N THR A 21 14.46 -22.26 -8.04
CA THR A 21 13.63 -21.31 -8.74
C THR A 21 13.17 -20.33 -7.68
N ILE A 22 13.63 -19.09 -7.73
CA ILE A 22 12.97 -18.00 -7.02
C ILE A 22 11.55 -17.95 -7.60
N ARG A 23 10.60 -18.69 -7.01
CA ARG A 23 9.24 -18.18 -6.96
C ARG A 23 9.39 -16.95 -6.10
N GLU A 24 9.41 -15.79 -6.73
CA GLU A 24 9.23 -14.54 -6.01
C GLU A 24 7.98 -14.74 -5.15
N ASN A 25 8.14 -14.63 -3.84
CA ASN A 25 7.04 -14.67 -2.89
C ASN A 25 6.26 -13.36 -3.02
N VAL A 26 5.63 -13.14 -4.18
CA VAL A 26 4.83 -11.94 -4.51
C VAL A 26 3.56 -11.85 -3.62
N GLY A 27 3.30 -12.83 -2.76
CA GLY A 27 2.20 -12.83 -1.80
C GLY A 27 2.58 -12.79 -0.31
N ALA A 28 3.87 -12.89 0.05
CA ALA A 28 4.23 -13.07 1.47
C ALA A 28 4.21 -11.76 2.29
N SER A 29 4.33 -10.60 1.65
CA SER A 29 4.38 -9.31 2.34
C SER A 29 3.01 -8.64 2.53
N GLY A 30 1.94 -9.15 1.90
CA GLY A 30 0.60 -8.50 1.93
C GLY A 30 0.52 -7.14 1.24
N VAL A 31 1.65 -6.60 0.78
CA VAL A 31 1.78 -5.33 0.06
C VAL A 31 1.20 -5.47 -1.34
N GLN A 32 0.21 -4.64 -1.66
CA GLN A 32 -0.48 -4.64 -2.94
C GLN A 32 -0.46 -3.23 -3.55
N PRO A 33 -0.51 -3.11 -4.89
CA PRO A 33 -0.95 -1.88 -5.54
C PRO A 33 -2.43 -1.64 -5.24
N VAL A 34 -2.77 -0.46 -4.75
CA VAL A 34 -4.11 -0.09 -4.27
C VAL A 34 -4.45 1.31 -4.79
N GLN A 35 -5.64 1.44 -5.34
CA GLN A 35 -6.30 2.73 -5.52
C GLN A 35 -7.25 2.92 -4.33
N TRP A 36 -6.95 3.90 -3.47
CA TRP A 36 -7.76 4.19 -2.28
C TRP A 36 -8.96 5.03 -2.68
N GLN A 37 -10.15 4.48 -2.50
CA GLN A 37 -11.41 5.09 -2.94
C GLN A 37 -12.23 5.56 -1.75
N ILE A 38 -12.92 6.69 -1.89
CA ILE A 38 -13.93 7.16 -0.96
C ILE A 38 -15.24 7.38 -1.71
N THR A 39 -16.37 7.09 -1.06
CA THR A 39 -17.71 7.31 -1.65
C THR A 39 -18.21 8.69 -1.25
N ALA A 40 -18.42 9.55 -2.24
CA ALA A 40 -19.00 10.87 -2.05
C ALA A 40 -20.51 10.78 -1.73
N PRO A 41 -21.13 11.83 -1.17
CA PRO A 41 -22.57 11.83 -0.84
C PRO A 41 -23.51 11.57 -2.02
N ASP A 42 -23.08 11.88 -3.24
CA ASP A 42 -23.82 11.61 -4.48
C ASP A 42 -23.64 10.18 -5.01
N GLY A 43 -22.83 9.36 -4.32
CA GLY A 43 -22.51 7.98 -4.69
C GLY A 43 -21.34 7.85 -5.66
N SER A 44 -20.72 8.94 -6.11
CA SER A 44 -19.52 8.90 -6.93
C SER A 44 -18.31 8.40 -6.11
N LEU A 45 -17.33 7.82 -6.80
CA LEU A 45 -16.07 7.38 -6.20
C LEU A 45 -14.97 8.40 -6.49
N LYS A 46 -14.34 8.89 -5.43
CA LYS A 46 -13.14 9.73 -5.51
C LYS A 46 -11.93 8.96 -5.01
N CYS A 47 -10.77 9.33 -5.51
CA CYS A 47 -9.52 8.63 -5.28
C CYS A 47 -8.49 9.52 -4.60
N LEU A 48 -7.66 8.91 -3.75
CA LEU A 48 -6.47 9.56 -3.19
C LEU A 48 -5.45 9.78 -4.32
N ASP A 49 -5.29 11.03 -4.74
CA ASP A 49 -4.64 11.44 -5.98
C ASP A 49 -3.46 12.37 -5.70
N VAL A 50 -2.33 12.17 -6.38
CA VAL A 50 -1.23 13.14 -6.39
C VAL A 50 -1.53 14.23 -7.40
N LYS A 51 -1.63 15.47 -6.92
CA LYS A 51 -2.05 16.61 -7.72
C LYS A 51 -1.22 16.77 -8.98
N ASP A 52 -1.93 16.84 -10.12
CA ASP A 52 -1.37 17.01 -11.47
C ASP A 52 -0.33 15.93 -11.85
N GLY A 53 -0.23 14.85 -11.09
CA GLY A 53 0.81 13.83 -11.23
C GLY A 53 2.24 14.35 -10.97
N ALA A 54 2.40 15.51 -10.31
CA ALA A 54 3.70 16.09 -10.06
C ALA A 54 4.49 15.27 -9.03
N LEU A 55 5.77 15.00 -9.34
CA LEU A 55 6.65 14.15 -8.55
C LEU A 55 7.73 15.00 -7.85
N GLU A 56 7.25 15.87 -6.96
CA GLU A 56 8.10 16.78 -6.19
C GLU A 56 7.70 16.76 -4.71
N ASN A 57 8.68 16.86 -3.82
CA ASN A 57 8.45 16.95 -2.38
C ASN A 57 7.50 18.11 -2.05
N GLY A 58 6.42 17.79 -1.35
CA GLY A 58 5.40 18.75 -0.99
C GLY A 58 4.26 18.89 -2.00
N THR A 59 4.27 18.13 -3.10
CA THR A 59 3.10 18.08 -4.00
C THR A 59 1.87 17.62 -3.20
N PRO A 60 0.77 18.39 -3.23
CA PRO A 60 -0.43 18.05 -2.48
C PRO A 60 -1.04 16.71 -2.91
N VAL A 61 -1.60 16.01 -1.94
CA VAL A 61 -2.52 14.91 -2.22
C VAL A 61 -3.93 15.47 -2.18
N GLN A 62 -4.76 15.07 -3.14
CA GLN A 62 -6.09 15.61 -3.38
C GLN A 62 -7.13 14.49 -3.58
N LEU A 63 -8.41 14.85 -3.56
CA LEU A 63 -9.46 14.07 -4.21
C LEU A 63 -9.44 14.33 -5.71
N TRP A 64 -9.63 13.26 -6.47
CA TRP A 64 -9.90 13.33 -7.88
C TRP A 64 -10.81 12.17 -8.29
N ASP A 65 -11.54 12.31 -9.39
CA ASP A 65 -12.23 11.19 -10.02
C ASP A 65 -11.32 9.97 -10.16
N CYS A 66 -11.85 8.80 -9.81
CA CYS A 66 -11.10 7.56 -9.93
C CYS A 66 -10.91 7.19 -11.41
N ILE A 67 -9.66 7.15 -11.87
CA ILE A 67 -9.31 6.80 -13.25
C ILE A 67 -8.52 5.48 -13.23
N ASP A 68 -9.05 4.45 -13.90
CA ASP A 68 -8.41 3.14 -13.95
C ASP A 68 -7.05 3.19 -14.65
N GLY A 69 -6.02 2.69 -13.97
CA GLY A 69 -4.65 2.67 -14.48
C GLY A 69 -3.90 4.00 -14.33
N ASN A 70 -4.51 5.05 -13.78
CA ASN A 70 -3.83 6.31 -13.56
C ASN A 70 -2.82 6.21 -12.42
N THR A 71 -1.53 6.38 -12.74
CA THR A 71 -0.43 6.08 -11.81
C THR A 71 -0.34 7.05 -10.63
N ASN A 72 -0.85 8.28 -10.77
CA ASN A 72 -0.91 9.24 -9.66
C ASN A 72 -1.99 8.88 -8.60
N GLN A 73 -2.79 7.83 -8.82
CA GLN A 73 -3.81 7.31 -7.90
C GLN A 73 -3.51 5.90 -7.40
N ILE A 74 -2.38 5.31 -7.80
CA ILE A 74 -2.01 3.95 -7.42
C ILE A 74 -0.89 4.00 -6.39
N TRP A 75 -1.23 3.54 -5.20
CA TRP A 75 -0.34 3.46 -4.04
C TRP A 75 0.05 2.00 -3.78
N THR A 76 1.06 1.78 -2.96
CA THR A 76 1.53 0.47 -2.55
C THR A 76 1.50 0.40 -1.04
N LYS A 77 0.73 -0.54 -0.48
CA LYS A 77 0.57 -0.72 0.97
C LYS A 77 0.13 -2.14 1.29
N SER A 78 0.57 -2.67 2.43
CA SER A 78 -0.06 -3.86 3.03
C SER A 78 -1.42 -3.51 3.62
N ILE A 79 -2.48 -4.08 3.05
CA ILE A 79 -3.88 -3.84 3.45
C ILE A 79 -4.40 -4.82 4.51
N THR A 80 -3.68 -5.92 4.76
CA THR A 80 -4.10 -6.96 5.71
C THR A 80 -3.43 -6.85 7.08
N SER A 81 -2.29 -6.15 7.18
CA SER A 81 -1.56 -6.00 8.44
C SER A 81 -0.47 -4.93 8.37
N GLY A 82 -0.06 -4.46 9.55
CA GLY A 82 1.20 -3.76 9.75
C GLY A 82 1.14 -2.24 9.63
N ILE A 83 2.05 -1.61 10.37
CA ILE A 83 2.46 -0.23 10.21
C ILE A 83 3.45 -0.19 9.04
N GLY A 84 3.31 0.79 8.15
CA GLY A 84 4.26 1.00 7.07
C GLY A 84 3.91 2.21 6.23
N PRO A 85 4.80 2.59 5.30
CA PRO A 85 4.51 3.64 4.35
C PRO A 85 3.39 3.26 3.38
N ILE A 86 2.66 4.27 2.92
CA ILE A 86 1.82 4.19 1.72
C ILE A 86 2.63 4.84 0.60
N GLU A 87 3.20 4.03 -0.27
CA GLU A 87 4.16 4.47 -1.30
C GLU A 87 3.45 4.75 -2.61
N LEU A 88 3.75 5.86 -3.29
CA LEU A 88 3.26 6.09 -4.64
C LEU A 88 3.95 5.10 -5.59
N LYS A 89 3.17 4.25 -6.24
CA LYS A 89 3.68 3.04 -6.92
C LYS A 89 4.74 3.39 -7.97
N GLY A 90 5.91 2.78 -7.84
CA GLY A 90 7.01 2.92 -8.81
C GLY A 90 7.80 4.22 -8.68
N THR A 91 7.64 4.95 -7.58
CA THR A 91 8.33 6.22 -7.31
C THR A 91 9.02 6.17 -5.92
N PRO A 92 9.91 7.12 -5.58
CA PRO A 92 10.51 7.20 -4.25
C PRO A 92 9.61 7.93 -3.23
N PHE A 93 8.36 8.26 -3.59
CA PHE A 93 7.49 9.11 -2.79
C PHE A 93 6.53 8.32 -1.91
N CYS A 94 6.32 8.83 -0.70
CA CYS A 94 5.40 8.31 0.30
C CYS A 94 4.29 9.33 0.57
N LEU A 95 3.10 8.87 0.94
CA LEU A 95 2.11 9.70 1.62
C LEU A 95 2.74 10.25 2.91
N ASP A 96 2.62 11.56 3.11
CA ASP A 96 3.24 12.28 4.21
C ASP A 96 2.19 13.21 4.83
N ALA A 97 1.99 13.08 6.15
CA ALA A 97 1.02 13.87 6.91
C ALA A 97 1.52 15.29 7.27
N GLY A 98 2.73 15.67 6.86
CA GLY A 98 3.37 16.92 7.23
C GLY A 98 4.19 16.83 8.52
N ASP A 99 4.89 17.89 8.84
CA ASP A 99 5.75 17.95 10.02
C ASP A 99 4.90 18.13 11.29
N ASN A 100 5.00 17.19 12.23
CA ASN A 100 4.21 17.13 13.47
C ASN A 100 2.69 17.33 13.23
N PRO A 101 2.03 16.38 12.55
CA PRO A 101 0.64 16.55 12.14
C PRO A 101 -0.31 16.67 13.33
N GLY A 102 -1.31 17.54 13.17
CA GLY A 102 -2.53 17.68 13.95
C GLY A 102 -3.76 17.78 13.04
N ASP A 103 -4.92 18.05 13.61
CA ASP A 103 -6.15 18.26 12.84
C ASP A 103 -5.96 19.29 11.72
N GLN A 104 -6.44 18.95 10.52
CA GLN A 104 -6.39 19.75 9.28
C GLN A 104 -5.01 19.91 8.64
N SER A 105 -4.00 19.18 9.14
CA SER A 105 -2.69 19.13 8.47
C SER A 105 -2.85 18.51 7.09
N GLN A 106 -2.34 19.20 6.07
CA GLN A 106 -2.50 18.79 4.68
C GLN A 106 -1.60 17.60 4.36
N LEU A 107 -2.15 16.64 3.62
CA LEU A 107 -1.39 15.53 3.07
C LEU A 107 -0.64 15.95 1.82
N ARG A 108 0.56 15.41 1.69
CA ARG A 108 1.45 15.63 0.55
C ARG A 108 2.16 14.33 0.20
N ILE A 109 2.84 14.33 -0.93
CA ILE A 109 3.93 13.38 -1.12
C ILE A 109 5.25 13.96 -0.62
N TRP A 110 6.09 13.08 -0.12
CA TRP A 110 7.47 13.40 0.22
C TRP A 110 8.35 12.17 0.00
N ASP A 111 9.64 12.35 -0.23
CA ASP A 111 10.63 11.27 -0.30
C ASP A 111 10.42 10.33 0.88
N CYS A 112 10.39 9.03 0.60
CA CYS A 112 10.24 8.01 1.62
C CYS A 112 11.49 7.95 2.50
N TYR A 113 11.30 8.05 3.81
CA TYR A 113 12.35 7.84 4.80
C TYR A 113 11.95 6.75 5.80
N SER A 114 12.89 5.86 6.09
CA SER A 114 12.68 4.81 7.08
C SER A 114 12.42 5.41 8.46
N GLY A 115 11.26 5.09 9.04
CA GLY A 115 10.93 5.40 10.43
C GLY A 115 10.44 6.81 10.70
N LEU A 116 10.20 7.66 9.68
CA LEU A 116 9.54 8.95 9.89
C LEU A 116 8.07 8.73 10.29
N PRO A 117 7.63 9.11 11.50
CA PRO A 117 6.28 8.78 11.99
C PRO A 117 5.16 9.33 11.11
N GLN A 118 5.33 10.52 10.53
CA GLN A 118 4.37 11.14 9.62
C GLN A 118 4.23 10.46 8.25
N GLN A 119 5.08 9.47 7.96
CA GLN A 119 5.02 8.62 6.76
C GLN A 119 4.61 7.18 7.10
N GLN A 120 4.29 6.88 8.36
CA GLN A 120 3.88 5.55 8.79
C GLN A 120 2.36 5.51 8.98
N PHE A 121 1.68 4.62 8.26
CA PHE A 121 0.23 4.47 8.32
C PHE A 121 -0.19 3.05 8.68
N LYS A 122 -1.29 2.96 9.43
CA LYS A 122 -2.02 1.74 9.75
C LYS A 122 -3.30 1.72 8.93
N VAL A 123 -3.61 0.59 8.31
CA VAL A 123 -4.96 0.33 7.79
C VAL A 123 -5.77 -0.28 8.93
N GLN A 124 -6.81 0.40 9.39
CA GLN A 124 -7.66 -0.04 10.50
C GLN A 124 -9.13 0.02 10.11
N GLY A 125 -9.69 -1.15 9.78
CA GLY A 125 -11.02 -1.21 9.18
C GLY A 125 -11.00 -0.49 7.83
N ASP A 126 -11.84 0.53 7.71
CA ASP A 126 -11.94 1.43 6.56
C ASP A 126 -11.09 2.70 6.71
N THR A 127 -10.28 2.85 7.76
CA THR A 127 -9.48 4.06 7.97
C THR A 127 -8.00 3.87 7.62
N LEU A 128 -7.37 4.94 7.15
CA LEU A 128 -5.92 5.08 7.00
C LEU A 128 -5.41 6.01 8.12
N GLN A 129 -4.85 5.43 9.18
CA GLN A 129 -4.46 6.16 10.38
C GLN A 129 -2.94 6.38 10.45
N VAL A 130 -2.50 7.60 10.76
CA VAL A 130 -1.09 7.90 11.10
C VAL A 130 -0.69 7.07 12.31
N ALA A 131 0.36 6.27 12.20
CA ALA A 131 0.57 5.10 13.06
C ALA A 131 0.71 5.41 14.55
N ASP A 132 1.29 6.55 14.91
CA ASP A 132 1.54 6.98 16.28
C ASP A 132 0.56 8.04 16.80
N LYS A 133 -0.48 8.39 16.01
CA LYS A 133 -1.44 9.45 16.34
C LYS A 133 -2.88 8.99 16.13
N ASN A 134 -3.83 9.62 16.80
CA ASN A 134 -5.25 9.42 16.51
C ASN A 134 -5.71 10.29 15.33
N LEU A 135 -4.98 10.26 14.21
CA LEU A 135 -5.26 11.06 13.02
C LEU A 135 -5.46 10.16 11.80
N CYS A 136 -6.55 10.35 11.08
CA CYS A 136 -6.95 9.57 9.93
C CYS A 136 -6.90 10.44 8.67
N VAL A 137 -6.57 9.85 7.52
CA VAL A 137 -6.72 10.48 6.20
C VAL A 137 -8.20 10.86 6.03
N ASP A 138 -8.45 12.14 5.81
CA ASP A 138 -9.76 12.77 6.00
C ASP A 138 -10.06 13.73 4.85
N VAL A 139 -11.28 13.62 4.33
CA VAL A 139 -11.86 14.62 3.42
C VAL A 139 -12.32 15.82 4.26
N PRO A 140 -11.84 17.05 4.00
CA PRO A 140 -12.20 18.21 4.80
C PRO A 140 -13.72 18.47 4.89
N VAL A 141 -14.18 18.81 6.09
CA VAL A 141 -15.60 18.95 6.50
C VAL A 141 -16.40 19.97 5.68
N VAL A 142 -15.75 20.86 4.93
CA VAL A 142 -16.41 21.78 3.99
C VAL A 142 -16.69 21.11 2.65
N SER A 143 -17.52 20.05 2.67
CA SER A 143 -18.33 19.54 1.55
C SER A 143 -17.75 19.69 0.14
N ILE A 144 -16.48 19.40 -0.07
CA ILE A 144 -15.92 19.36 -1.42
C ILE A 144 -15.38 17.96 -1.66
N TYR A 145 -16.29 17.03 -1.95
CA TYR A 145 -15.95 15.84 -2.73
C TYR A 145 -15.75 16.23 -4.20
N GLU A 146 -15.15 17.39 -4.44
CA GLU A 146 -14.85 17.92 -5.76
C GLU A 146 -13.44 17.53 -6.15
N ASP A 147 -13.20 17.48 -7.45
CA ASP A 147 -11.87 17.29 -7.97
C ASP A 147 -10.97 18.46 -7.58
N GLY A 148 -9.79 18.14 -7.05
CA GLY A 148 -8.83 19.12 -6.58
C GLY A 148 -8.92 19.46 -5.10
N THR A 149 -9.85 18.87 -4.35
CA THR A 149 -9.91 19.03 -2.90
C THR A 149 -8.64 18.52 -2.25
N SER A 150 -7.88 19.41 -1.62
CA SER A 150 -6.67 19.03 -0.88
C SER A 150 -7.04 18.17 0.33
N MET A 151 -6.38 17.02 0.44
CA MET A 151 -6.62 16.05 1.51
C MET A 151 -5.92 16.47 2.79
N GLN A 152 -6.50 16.10 3.94
CA GLN A 152 -5.92 16.38 5.24
C GLN A 152 -5.85 15.13 6.10
N VAL A 153 -5.22 15.26 7.26
CA VAL A 153 -5.48 14.37 8.39
C VAL A 153 -6.35 15.07 9.43
N PHE A 154 -7.23 14.31 10.06
CA PHE A 154 -8.08 14.80 11.15
C PHE A 154 -8.27 13.72 12.20
N THR A 155 -8.62 14.11 13.41
CA THR A 155 -8.92 13.18 14.51
C THR A 155 -9.83 12.06 14.01
N CYS A 156 -9.43 10.80 14.28
CA CYS A 156 -10.22 9.66 13.85
C CYS A 156 -11.56 9.61 14.60
N PHE A 157 -12.68 9.49 13.86
CA PHE A 157 -14.02 9.34 14.42
C PHE A 157 -14.69 8.05 13.91
N ALA A 158 -15.33 7.32 14.82
CA ALA A 158 -16.16 6.20 14.43
C ALA A 158 -17.33 6.68 13.57
N ASN A 159 -17.65 5.94 12.50
CA ASN A 159 -18.74 6.23 11.58
C ASN A 159 -18.64 7.59 10.85
N ASN A 160 -17.44 8.14 10.68
CA ASN A 160 -17.24 9.32 9.83
C ASN A 160 -16.91 8.90 8.39
N ASP A 161 -17.85 9.10 7.47
CA ASP A 161 -17.67 8.72 6.07
C ASP A 161 -16.54 9.48 5.36
N GLN A 162 -16.13 10.65 5.88
CA GLN A 162 -14.99 11.42 5.36
C GLN A 162 -13.62 10.73 5.58
N GLN A 163 -13.59 9.68 6.40
CA GLN A 163 -12.37 8.95 6.78
C GLN A 163 -12.39 7.49 6.30
N LYS A 164 -13.43 7.10 5.54
CA LYS A 164 -13.64 5.73 5.07
C LYS A 164 -13.10 5.52 3.67
N TRP A 165 -11.99 4.81 3.61
CA TRP A 165 -11.27 4.45 2.39
C TRP A 165 -11.48 2.96 2.08
N THR A 166 -12.05 2.70 0.92
CA THR A 166 -12.17 1.36 0.34
C THR A 166 -10.95 1.06 -0.54
N PRO A 167 -10.16 0.04 -0.24
CA PRO A 167 -9.06 -0.37 -1.11
C PRO A 167 -9.58 -1.07 -2.38
N LYS A 168 -9.28 -0.50 -3.56
CA LYS A 168 -9.37 -1.23 -4.83
C LYS A 168 -7.98 -1.74 -5.21
N VAL A 169 -7.72 -3.04 -5.10
CA VAL A 169 -6.43 -3.63 -5.51
C VAL A 169 -6.28 -3.54 -7.03
N VAL A 170 -5.17 -2.96 -7.51
CA VAL A 170 -4.90 -2.67 -8.93
C VAL A 170 -3.77 -3.54 -9.48
N GLY A 171 -4.10 -4.69 -10.06
CA GLY A 171 -3.11 -5.58 -10.68
C GLY A 171 -3.77 -6.76 -11.37
N PRO A 172 -2.99 -7.65 -12.02
CA PRO A 172 -3.55 -8.92 -12.45
C PRO A 172 -4.10 -9.60 -11.20
N THR A 173 -5.39 -9.90 -11.18
CA THR A 173 -5.98 -10.76 -10.18
C THR A 173 -5.21 -12.07 -10.22
N TYR A 174 -4.21 -12.26 -9.35
CA TYR A 174 -3.77 -13.60 -9.04
C TYR A 174 -4.93 -14.20 -8.26
N TRP A 175 -5.82 -14.84 -9.02
CA TRP A 175 -6.82 -15.74 -8.49
C TRP A 175 -6.10 -16.58 -7.43
N PRO A 176 -6.53 -16.60 -6.15
CA PRO A 176 -5.96 -17.55 -5.22
C PRO A 176 -6.17 -18.90 -5.89
N ALA A 177 -5.08 -19.62 -6.19
CA ALA A 177 -5.17 -20.94 -6.77
C ALA A 177 -6.26 -21.67 -6.01
N ARG A 178 -7.42 -21.89 -6.65
CA ARG A 178 -8.43 -22.78 -6.09
C ARG A 178 -7.69 -24.07 -5.98
N GLY A 179 -7.39 -24.47 -4.74
CA GLY A 179 -6.86 -25.78 -4.45
C GLY A 179 -7.77 -26.75 -5.19
N GLY A 180 -7.18 -27.48 -6.14
CA GLY A 180 -7.68 -28.81 -6.39
C GLY A 180 -7.53 -29.55 -5.07
N ASP A 181 -8.66 -30.00 -4.54
CA ASP A 181 -8.95 -31.43 -4.35
C ASP A 181 -10.48 -31.60 -4.34
#